data_AF-A0A2N1Q6F0-F1
#
_entry.id   AF-A0A2N1Q6F0-F1
#
_cell.length_a   1.000
_cell.length_b   1.000
_cell.length_c   1.000
_cell.angle_alpha   90.00
_cell.angle_beta   90.00
_cell.angle_gamma   90.00
#
_symmetry.space_group_name_H-M   'P 1'
#
loop_
_entity.id
_entity.type
_entity.pdbx_description
1 polymer ?
#
loop_
_entity_poly.entity_id
_entity_poly.type
_entity_poly.pdbx_seq_one_letter_code
_entity_poly.pdbx_strand_id
1 'polypeptide(L)'
;MMNKDNVLLKAIIAGIYIGIAGLVYLSLDNHIIGALLFSFGLLVIVTRGYNLYTGKIGYLLPYTKGYIMVILKTLLGNILGIAAVAFLFRLTGISSVVTAGSDLFALKMTHTWYETLALAIFCGMMMYIAVE
;
A
#
# COMPACT_ATOMS: atom_id res chain seq x y z
N MET A 1 -12.39 6.29 21.38
CA MET A 1 -12.89 4.91 21.55
C MET A 1 -12.66 4.15 20.25
N MET A 2 -11.76 3.18 20.24
CA MET A 2 -11.52 2.33 19.08
C MET A 2 -12.73 1.41 18.93
N ASN A 3 -13.61 1.69 17.97
CA ASN A 3 -14.67 0.76 17.60
C ASN A 3 -14.02 -0.63 17.43
N LYS A 4 -14.69 -1.68 17.91
CA LYS A 4 -14.36 -3.09 17.63
C LYS A 4 -14.49 -3.46 16.14
N ASP A 5 -14.41 -2.47 15.26
CA ASP A 5 -14.27 -2.66 13.82
C ASP A 5 -13.07 -3.58 13.59
N ASN A 6 -13.29 -4.64 12.82
CA ASN A 6 -12.27 -5.65 12.61
C ASN A 6 -11.06 -5.02 11.89
N VAL A 7 -9.99 -4.74 12.66
CA VAL A 7 -8.74 -4.11 12.18
C VAL A 7 -8.24 -4.80 10.92
N LEU A 8 -8.34 -6.13 10.89
CA LEU A 8 -7.93 -6.97 9.77
C LEU A 8 -8.79 -6.71 8.52
N LEU A 9 -10.12 -6.62 8.67
CA LEU A 9 -11.02 -6.33 7.54
C LEU A 9 -10.72 -4.97 6.92
N LYS A 10 -10.59 -3.91 7.74
CA LYS A 10 -10.20 -2.58 7.25
C LYS A 10 -8.82 -2.58 6.58
N ALA A 11 -7.91 -3.43 7.04
CA ALA A 11 -6.60 -3.58 6.44
C ALA A 11 -6.62 -4.34 5.10
N ILE A 12 -7.43 -5.39 4.99
CA ILE A 12 -7.67 -6.09 3.71
C ILE A 12 -8.25 -5.12 2.70
N ILE A 13 -9.27 -4.35 3.09
CA ILE A 13 -9.90 -3.36 2.21
C ILE A 13 -8.89 -2.29 1.76
N ALA A 14 -8.07 -1.76 2.68
CA ALA A 14 -6.98 -0.85 2.30
C ALA A 14 -6.02 -1.48 1.28
N GLY A 15 -5.62 -2.74 1.49
CA GLY A 15 -4.78 -3.49 0.56
C GLY A 15 -5.41 -3.64 -0.83
N ILE A 16 -6.72 -3.89 -0.89
CA ILE A 16 -7.46 -3.96 -2.15
C ILE A 16 -7.38 -2.62 -2.91
N TYR A 17 -7.68 -1.50 -2.25
CA TYR A 17 -7.62 -0.19 -2.88
C TYR A 17 -6.22 0.19 -3.36
N ILE A 18 -5.17 -0.09 -2.55
CA ILE A 18 -3.78 0.11 -2.98
C ILE A 18 -3.42 -0.79 -4.17
N GLY A 19 -3.84 -2.05 -4.14
CA GLY A 19 -3.60 -2.99 -5.23
C GLY A 19 -4.22 -2.50 -6.55
N ILE A 20 -5.47 -2.03 -6.49
CA ILE A 20 -6.17 -1.46 -7.66
C ILE A 20 -5.46 -0.19 -8.14
N ALA A 21 -5.12 0.73 -7.23
CA ALA A 21 -4.39 1.94 -7.57
C ALA A 21 -3.05 1.63 -8.25
N GLY A 22 -2.32 0.62 -7.78
CA GLY A 22 -1.08 0.14 -8.38
C GLY A 22 -1.29 -0.44 -9.79
N LEU A 23 -2.36 -1.21 -10.00
CA LEU A 23 -2.72 -1.70 -11.34
C LEU A 23 -3.05 -0.55 -12.30
N VAL A 24 -3.77 0.47 -11.84
CA VAL A 24 -4.06 1.67 -12.63
C VAL A 24 -2.77 2.40 -13.00
N TYR A 25 -1.86 2.59 -12.04
CA TYR A 25 -0.55 3.19 -12.30
C TYR A 25 0.22 2.44 -13.39
N LEU A 26 0.26 1.11 -13.30
CA LEU A 26 0.96 0.26 -14.27
C LEU A 26 0.26 0.14 -15.64
N SER A 27 -1.02 0.52 -15.71
CA SER A 27 -1.80 0.47 -16.96
C SER A 27 -1.66 1.74 -17.81
N LEU A 28 -0.94 2.76 -17.32
CA LEU A 28 -0.81 4.05 -17.97
C LEU A 28 0.64 4.32 -18.39
N ASP A 29 0.82 4.78 -19.62
CA ASP A 29 2.14 5.13 -20.16
C ASP A 29 2.71 6.41 -19.52
N ASN A 30 1.83 7.36 -19.17
CA ASN A 30 2.23 8.61 -18.54
C ASN A 30 2.28 8.47 -17.02
N HIS A 31 3.50 8.36 -16.48
CA HIS A 31 3.77 8.23 -15.05
C HIS A 31 3.17 9.35 -14.19
N ILE A 32 3.00 10.57 -14.72
CA ILE A 32 2.39 11.69 -14.00
C ILE A 32 0.89 11.45 -13.82
N ILE A 33 0.20 11.04 -14.88
CA ILE A 33 -1.23 10.71 -14.83
C ILE A 33 -1.44 9.47 -13.94
N GLY A 34 -0.58 8.46 -14.09
CA GLY A 34 -0.58 7.28 -13.23
C GLY A 34 -0.44 7.64 -11.75
N ALA A 35 0.52 8.50 -11.40
CA ALA A 35 0.73 8.93 -10.02
C ALA A 35 -0.46 9.74 -9.46
N LEU A 36 -1.08 10.60 -10.28
CA LEU A 36 -2.30 11.33 -9.91
C LEU A 36 -3.48 10.38 -9.65
N LEU A 37 -3.68 9.35 -10.45
CA LEU A 37 -4.74 8.37 -10.19
C LEU A 37 -4.41 7.44 -9.02
N PHE A 38 -3.13 7.14 -8.80
CA PHE A 38 -2.69 6.40 -7.62
C PHE A 38 -3.04 7.16 -6.32
N SER A 39 -2.83 8.48 -6.30
CA SER A 39 -3.15 9.32 -5.14
C SER A 39 -4.64 9.36 -4.82
N PHE A 40 -5.53 9.20 -5.83
CA PHE A 40 -6.96 9.03 -5.59
C PHE A 40 -7.26 7.75 -4.78
N GLY A 41 -6.56 6.65 -5.07
CA GLY A 41 -6.66 5.42 -4.27
C GLY A 41 -6.24 5.64 -2.81
N LEU A 42 -5.17 6.42 -2.59
CA LEU A 42 -4.76 6.83 -1.24
C LEU A 42 -5.81 7.72 -0.56
N LEU A 43 -6.39 8.68 -1.28
CA LEU A 43 -7.41 9.58 -0.76
C LEU A 43 -8.64 8.80 -0.26
N VAL A 44 -9.08 7.78 -1.01
CA VAL A 44 -10.19 6.91 -0.58
C VAL A 44 -9.86 6.18 0.72
N ILE A 45 -8.63 5.68 0.86
CA ILE A 45 -8.19 4.97 2.08
C ILE A 45 -8.22 5.90 3.30
N VAL A 46 -7.69 7.12 3.15
CA VAL A 46 -7.64 8.12 4.23
C VAL A 46 -9.04 8.60 4.61
N THR A 47 -9.82 9.05 3.62
CA THR A 47 -11.17 9.60 3.86
C THR A 47 -12.14 8.57 4.43
N ARG A 48 -11.96 7.28 4.13
CA ARG A 48 -12.79 6.18 4.67
C ARG A 48 -12.22 5.58 5.97
N GLY A 49 -11.05 6.04 6.43
CA GLY A 49 -10.42 5.56 7.65
C GLY A 49 -10.05 4.08 7.60
N TYR A 50 -9.59 3.58 6.45
CA TYR A 50 -9.09 2.22 6.32
C TYR A 50 -7.67 2.09 6.87
N ASN A 51 -7.29 0.87 7.26
CA ASN A 51 -6.01 0.65 7.95
C ASN A 51 -4.90 0.39 6.94
N LEU A 52 -4.07 1.39 6.67
CA LEU A 52 -2.85 1.24 5.86
C LEU A 52 -1.62 1.21 6.76
N TYR A 53 -0.75 0.21 6.58
CA TYR A 53 0.44 0.00 7.41
C TYR A 53 1.36 1.23 7.42
N THR A 54 1.66 1.79 6.25
CA THR A 54 2.59 2.91 6.10
C THR A 54 2.09 4.19 6.77
N GLY A 55 0.77 4.40 6.82
CA GLY A 55 0.17 5.50 7.56
C GLY A 55 0.13 5.26 9.08
N LYS A 56 0.07 3.99 9.51
CA LYS A 56 -0.07 3.65 10.94
C LYS A 56 1.23 3.44 11.68
N ILE A 57 2.29 3.01 11.00
CA ILE A 57 3.56 2.67 11.64
C ILE A 57 4.18 3.85 12.40
N GLY A 58 3.94 5.09 11.96
CA GLY A 58 4.39 6.30 12.65
C GLY A 58 3.83 6.45 14.07
N TYR A 59 2.59 6.02 14.31
CA TYR A 59 1.95 6.05 15.63
C TYR A 59 2.44 4.96 16.59
N LEU A 60 3.43 4.15 16.19
CA LEU A 60 4.08 3.22 17.10
C LEU A 60 4.83 3.95 18.22
N LEU A 61 5.19 5.23 18.01
CA LEU A 61 5.88 6.07 18.98
C LEU A 61 4.96 7.24 19.41
N PRO A 62 4.72 7.46 20.72
CA PRO A 62 5.18 6.68 21.86
C PRO A 62 4.53 5.29 21.94
N TYR A 63 5.29 4.29 22.40
CA TYR A 63 4.85 2.90 22.41
C TYR A 63 3.64 2.68 23.33
N THR A 64 2.61 2.05 22.79
CA THR A 64 1.44 1.59 23.53
C THR A 64 1.34 0.06 23.46
N LYS A 65 1.16 -0.57 24.63
CA LYS A 65 1.10 -2.04 24.74
C LYS A 65 -0.04 -2.59 23.87
N GLY A 66 0.29 -3.54 23.00
CA GLY A 66 -0.66 -4.17 22.08
C GLY A 66 -0.80 -3.49 20.71
N TYR A 67 -0.25 -2.28 20.53
CA TYR A 67 -0.29 -1.60 19.24
C TYR A 67 0.56 -2.29 18.17
N ILE A 68 1.67 -2.94 18.55
CA ILE A 68 2.44 -3.82 17.65
C ILE A 68 1.53 -4.87 17.01
N MET A 69 0.60 -5.47 17.76
CA MET A 69 -0.32 -6.47 17.22
C MET A 69 -1.32 -5.85 16.23
N VAL A 70 -1.72 -4.59 16.43
CA VAL A 70 -2.54 -3.83 15.46
C VAL A 70 -1.77 -3.58 14.18
N ILE A 71 -0.49 -3.18 14.28
CA ILE A 71 0.40 -2.96 13.15
C ILE A 71 0.63 -4.25 12.35
N LEU A 72 0.94 -5.37 13.02
CA LEU A 72 1.13 -6.66 12.36
C LEU A 72 -0.15 -7.14 11.66
N LYS A 73 -1.32 -7.03 12.31
CA LYS A 73 -2.61 -7.32 11.68
C LYS A 73 -2.88 -6.43 10.48
N THR A 74 -2.48 -5.16 10.56
CA THR A 74 -2.63 -4.19 9.46
C THR A 74 -1.75 -4.57 8.28
N LEU A 75 -0.47 -4.88 8.52
CA LEU A 75 0.46 -5.31 7.48
C LEU A 75 -0.02 -6.59 6.79
N LEU A 76 -0.41 -7.60 7.56
CA LEU A 76 -0.95 -8.85 7.03
C LEU A 76 -2.21 -8.61 6.19
N GLY A 77 -3.14 -7.80 6.69
CA GLY A 77 -4.35 -7.45 5.93
C GLY A 77 -4.02 -6.76 4.61
N ASN A 78 -3.10 -5.78 4.60
CA ASN A 78 -2.70 -5.10 3.37
C ASN A 78 -2.09 -6.08 2.36
N ILE A 79 -1.20 -6.98 2.80
CA ILE A 79 -0.61 -8.03 1.94
C ILE A 79 -1.70 -8.91 1.34
N LEU A 80 -2.65 -9.40 2.15
CA LEU A 80 -3.75 -10.23 1.68
C LEU A 80 -4.62 -9.52 0.64
N GLY A 81 -4.97 -8.25 0.89
CA GLY A 81 -5.76 -7.44 -0.04
C GLY A 81 -5.05 -7.20 -1.38
N ILE A 82 -3.77 -6.84 -1.35
CA ILE A 82 -2.95 -6.63 -2.55
C ILE A 82 -2.81 -7.95 -3.34
N ALA A 83 -2.52 -9.06 -2.65
CA ALA A 83 -2.37 -10.37 -3.27
C ALA A 83 -3.66 -10.85 -3.93
N ALA A 84 -4.82 -10.64 -3.28
CA ALA A 84 -6.11 -10.99 -3.85
C ALA A 84 -6.37 -10.22 -5.16
N VAL A 85 -6.12 -8.90 -5.17
CA VAL A 85 -6.27 -8.07 -6.38
C VAL A 85 -5.32 -8.51 -7.48
N ALA A 86 -4.04 -8.75 -7.17
CA ALA A 86 -3.06 -9.19 -8.15
C ALA A 86 -3.41 -10.56 -8.75
N PHE A 87 -3.90 -11.51 -7.94
CA PHE A 87 -4.31 -12.83 -8.40
C PHE A 87 -5.54 -12.74 -9.31
N LEU A 88 -6.57 -11.99 -8.91
CA LEU A 88 -7.75 -11.75 -9.74
C LEU A 88 -7.39 -11.05 -11.04
N PHE A 89 -6.49 -10.07 -11.00
CA PHE A 89 -6.06 -9.36 -12.20
C PHE A 89 -5.36 -10.28 -13.20
N ARG A 90 -4.57 -11.27 -12.76
CA ARG A 90 -3.97 -12.27 -13.66
C ARG A 90 -5.00 -13.06 -14.45
N LEU A 91 -6.21 -13.23 -13.94
CA LEU A 91 -7.31 -13.91 -14.65
C LEU A 91 -7.85 -13.10 -15.84
N THR A 92 -7.54 -11.79 -15.91
CA THR A 92 -8.00 -10.92 -17.01
C THR A 92 -7.24 -11.16 -18.32
N GLY A 93 -6.06 -11.78 -18.27
CA GLY A 93 -5.21 -12.01 -19.44
C GLY A 93 -4.47 -10.77 -19.96
N ILE A 94 -4.56 -9.62 -19.30
CA ILE A 94 -3.85 -8.38 -19.69
C ILE A 94 -2.36 -8.52 -19.32
N SER A 95 -1.57 -9.06 -20.26
CA SER A 95 -0.16 -9.37 -20.05
C SER A 95 0.74 -8.14 -19.93
N SER A 96 0.40 -7.03 -20.59
CA SER A 96 1.23 -5.81 -20.59
C SER A 96 1.47 -5.26 -19.18
N VAL A 97 0.42 -5.20 -18.35
CA VAL A 97 0.49 -4.72 -16.96
C VAL A 97 1.27 -5.70 -16.09
N VAL A 98 1.13 -7.01 -16.34
CA VAL A 98 1.89 -8.05 -15.61
C VAL A 98 3.38 -7.94 -15.93
N THR A 99 3.75 -7.74 -17.19
CA THR A 99 5.13 -7.51 -17.62
C THR A 99 5.69 -6.22 -16.99
N ALA A 100 4.97 -5.10 -17.08
CA ALA A 100 5.38 -3.84 -16.47
C ALA A 100 5.60 -3.98 -14.95
N GLY A 101 4.73 -4.72 -14.26
CA GLY A 101 4.90 -5.03 -12.84
C GLY A 101 6.13 -5.90 -12.55
N SER A 102 6.41 -6.88 -13.42
CA SER A 102 7.59 -7.75 -13.31
C SER A 102 8.89 -6.97 -13.52
N ASP A 103 8.94 -6.10 -14.53
CA ASP A 103 10.11 -5.27 -14.83
C ASP A 103 10.39 -4.30 -13.68
N LEU A 104 9.34 -3.67 -13.13
CA LEU A 104 9.46 -2.80 -11.97
C LEU A 104 9.93 -3.56 -10.72
N PHE A 105 9.46 -4.80 -10.52
CA PHE A 105 9.94 -5.65 -9.44
C PHE A 105 11.43 -5.98 -9.60
N ALA A 106 11.86 -6.39 -10.80
CA ALA A 106 13.25 -6.69 -11.09
C ALA A 106 14.15 -5.48 -10.83
N LEU A 107 13.73 -4.28 -11.27
CA LEU A 107 14.43 -3.03 -10.98
C LEU A 107 14.52 -2.74 -9.48
N LYS A 108 13.45 -2.98 -8.71
CA LYS A 108 13.49 -2.78 -7.26
C LYS A 108 14.48 -3.73 -6.56
N MET A 109 14.69 -4.92 -7.11
CA MET A 109 15.64 -5.91 -6.56
C MET A 109 17.10 -5.59 -6.87
N THR A 110 17.41 -4.67 -7.80
CA THR A 110 18.79 -4.24 -8.06
C THR A 110 19.28 -3.17 -7.07
N HIS A 111 18.38 -2.52 -6.33
CA HIS A 111 18.76 -1.54 -5.32
C HIS A 111 19.54 -2.16 -4.18
N THR A 112 20.53 -1.42 -3.71
CA THR A 112 21.25 -1.74 -2.48
C THR A 112 20.39 -1.46 -1.25
N TRP A 113 20.78 -2.03 -0.11
CA TRP A 113 20.03 -1.88 1.13
C TRP A 113 19.93 -0.41 1.60
N TYR A 114 20.97 0.40 1.36
CA TYR A 114 21.00 1.80 1.81
C TYR A 114 20.20 2.74 0.89
N GLU A 115 20.18 2.49 -0.43
CA GLU A 115 19.27 3.17 -1.36
C GLU A 115 17.81 2.90 -0.99
N THR A 116 17.50 1.63 -0.72
CA THR A 116 16.17 1.22 -0.29
C THR A 116 15.76 1.88 1.03
N LEU A 117 16.70 1.97 1.98
CA LEU A 117 16.46 2.65 3.25
C LEU A 117 16.15 4.15 3.06
N ALA A 118 16.93 4.85 2.23
CA ALA A 118 16.71 6.26 1.95
C ALA A 118 15.33 6.50 1.30
N LEU A 119 14.97 5.70 0.29
CA LEU A 119 13.65 5.77 -0.35
C LEU A 119 12.51 5.46 0.62
N ALA A 120 12.70 4.48 1.50
CA ALA A 120 11.70 4.10 2.50
C ALA A 120 11.44 5.23 3.53
N ILE A 121 12.47 5.97 3.93
CA ILE A 121 12.32 7.14 4.81
C ILE A 121 11.49 8.23 4.11
N PHE A 122 11.87 8.64 2.89
CA PHE A 122 11.15 9.71 2.19
C PHE A 122 9.69 9.35 1.90
N CYS A 123 9.44 8.12 1.41
CA CYS A 123 8.08 7.65 1.17
C CYS A 123 7.28 7.52 2.49
N GLY A 124 7.89 6.96 3.53
CA GLY A 124 7.26 6.79 4.84
C GLY A 124 6.84 8.11 5.46
N MET A 125 7.68 9.15 5.37
CA MET A 125 7.36 10.50 5.83
C MET A 125 6.12 11.05 5.11
N MET A 126 6.08 10.97 3.78
CA MET A 126 4.93 11.44 2.99
C MET A 126 3.64 10.68 3.34
N MET A 127 3.73 9.37 3.54
CA MET A 127 2.57 8.54 3.89
C MET A 127 2.04 8.80 5.29
N TYR A 128 2.93 9.06 6.25
CA TYR A 128 2.53 9.42 7.61
C TYR A 128 1.87 10.79 7.64
N ILE A 129 2.49 11.80 7.00
CA ILE A 129 1.95 13.18 6.92
C ILE A 129 0.59 13.22 6.21
N ALA A 130 0.37 12.39 5.19
CA ALA A 130 -0.89 12.35 4.47
C ALA A 130 -2.07 11.79 5.30
N VAL A 131 -1.79 11.11 6.42
CA VAL A 131 -2.78 10.45 7.28
C VAL A 131 -3.04 11.24 8.57
N GLU A 132 -2.07 12.03 9.02
CA GLU A 132 -2.21 13.01 10.12
C GLU A 132 -3.14 14.17 9.72
#